data_AF-A0A4Y2RRC0-F1
#
_entry.id   AF-A0A4Y2RRC0-F1
#
_cell.length_a   1.000
_cell.length_b   1.000
_cell.length_c   1.000
_cell.angle_alpha   90.00
_cell.angle_beta   90.00
_cell.angle_gamma   90.00
#
_symmetry.space_group_name_H-M   'P 1'
#
loop_
_entity.id
_entity.type
_entity.pdbx_description
1 polymer ?
#
loop_
_entity_poly.entity_id
_entity_poly.type
_entity_poly.pdbx_seq_one_letter_code
_entity_poly.pdbx_strand_id
1 'polypeptide(L)'
;HRFSDYLPIYTDGSKSTTAAGCAFVCQNDIVSRRLHPFSSIFTSELTAIYMALEYLSTKQPIKDSFSVLQAMIGDNNSHKLVQEIKNFRSNLHRRGFKVLFSWIPAHVGIRGNEQADTAAKSAVVHRSEPLPYADIKSALLNWMLNNWQNDWNLEVDNKLHDIKPIVTQWTLSLNRKYEVTLTRLRIGHSRLTHKYLLFGESPPVCSRCNVLLTIRHVLLD
;
A
#
# COMPACT_ATOMS: atom_id res chain seq x y z
N HIS A 1 1.96 -14.88 -35.57
CA HIS A 1 2.44 -14.71 -34.17
C HIS A 1 3.04 -13.32 -34.03
N ARG A 2 2.45 -12.41 -33.25
CA ARG A 2 2.83 -10.97 -33.23
C ARG A 2 4.10 -10.65 -32.43
N PHE A 3 4.68 -11.64 -31.73
CA PHE A 3 5.81 -11.50 -30.82
C PHE A 3 6.82 -12.67 -30.92
N SER A 4 6.84 -13.42 -32.03
CA SER A 4 7.72 -14.59 -32.21
C SER A 4 9.21 -14.26 -32.12
N ASP A 5 9.59 -13.03 -32.45
CA ASP A 5 10.98 -12.58 -32.49
C ASP A 5 11.46 -12.01 -31.15
N TYR A 6 10.60 -12.04 -30.12
CA TYR A 6 10.90 -11.55 -28.78
C TYR A 6 11.24 -12.68 -27.83
N LEU A 7 12.23 -12.45 -26.97
CA LEU A 7 12.51 -13.30 -25.83
C LEU A 7 11.51 -12.97 -24.71
N PRO A 8 10.58 -13.87 -24.34
CA PRO A 8 9.66 -13.62 -23.24
C PRO A 8 10.40 -13.69 -21.91
N ILE A 9 10.20 -12.66 -21.08
CA ILE A 9 10.59 -12.66 -19.67
C ILE A 9 9.35 -12.35 -18.86
N TYR A 10 9.05 -13.22 -17.91
CA TYR A 10 7.93 -13.06 -17.00
C TYR A 10 8.47 -12.55 -15.68
N THR A 11 7.77 -11.60 -15.07
CA THR A 11 8.16 -10.96 -13.81
C THR A 11 6.94 -10.93 -12.92
N ASP A 12 7.13 -11.16 -11.62
CA ASP A 12 6.04 -11.06 -10.66
C ASP A 12 6.55 -10.57 -9.30
N GLY A 13 5.72 -9.78 -8.62
CA GLY A 13 5.89 -9.34 -7.25
C GLY A 13 4.85 -9.98 -6.34
N SER A 14 5.29 -10.49 -5.19
CA SER A 14 4.42 -11.04 -4.17
C SER A 14 4.48 -10.24 -2.88
N LYS A 15 3.31 -10.01 -2.27
CA LYS A 15 3.17 -9.35 -0.97
C LYS A 15 2.13 -10.07 -0.12
N SER A 16 2.54 -10.53 1.07
CA SER A 16 1.65 -11.00 2.14
C SER A 16 1.79 -10.12 3.39
N THR A 17 1.06 -10.41 4.46
CA THR A 17 1.19 -9.68 5.74
C THR A 17 2.59 -9.77 6.34
N THR A 18 3.26 -10.91 6.19
CA THR A 18 4.56 -11.21 6.82
C THR A 18 5.73 -11.29 5.83
N ALA A 19 5.44 -11.26 4.53
CA ALA A 19 6.40 -11.52 3.47
C ALA A 19 6.27 -10.51 2.33
N ALA A 20 7.38 -10.26 1.66
CA ALA A 20 7.40 -9.71 0.32
C ALA A 20 8.48 -10.41 -0.48
N GLY A 21 8.25 -10.65 -1.77
CA GLY A 21 9.17 -11.36 -2.63
C GLY A 21 8.97 -10.93 -4.08
N CYS A 22 9.95 -11.21 -4.92
CA CYS A 22 9.86 -10.96 -6.34
C CYS A 22 10.57 -12.06 -7.11
N ALA A 23 10.19 -12.27 -8.36
CA ALA A 23 10.87 -13.21 -9.23
C ALA A 23 10.76 -12.82 -10.69
N PHE A 24 11.70 -13.33 -11.49
CA PHE A 24 11.56 -13.37 -12.92
C PHE A 24 11.88 -14.76 -13.47
N VAL A 25 11.31 -15.05 -14.63
CA VAL A 25 11.52 -16.27 -15.40
C VAL A 25 11.93 -15.90 -16.81
N CYS A 26 13.10 -16.37 -17.23
CA CYS A 26 13.62 -16.19 -18.58
C CYS A 26 14.11 -17.55 -19.10
N GLN A 27 13.43 -18.10 -20.10
CA GLN A 27 13.69 -19.46 -20.60
C GLN A 27 13.60 -20.51 -19.48
N ASN A 28 14.72 -21.15 -19.11
CA ASN A 28 14.80 -22.13 -18.02
C ASN A 28 15.30 -21.52 -16.70
N ASP A 29 15.74 -20.26 -16.72
CA ASP A 29 16.25 -19.59 -15.52
C ASP A 29 15.10 -18.99 -14.72
N ILE A 30 14.98 -19.40 -13.46
CA ILE A 30 14.04 -18.85 -12.48
C ILE A 30 14.87 -18.20 -11.39
N VAL A 31 14.73 -16.88 -11.25
CA VAL A 31 15.47 -16.13 -10.24
C VAL A 31 14.47 -15.41 -9.35
N SER A 32 14.50 -15.75 -8.06
CA SER A 32 13.63 -15.16 -7.04
C SER A 32 14.46 -14.46 -5.96
N ARG A 33 13.88 -13.44 -5.33
CA ARG A 33 14.48 -12.72 -4.21
C ARG A 33 13.46 -12.44 -3.13
N ARG A 34 13.85 -12.70 -1.89
CA ARG A 34 13.09 -12.33 -0.72
C ARG A 34 13.37 -10.87 -0.38
N LEU A 35 12.31 -10.08 -0.33
CA LEU A 35 12.37 -8.67 0.02
C LEU A 35 12.06 -8.48 1.51
N HIS A 36 12.35 -7.28 2.02
CA HIS A 36 11.99 -6.94 3.39
C HIS A 36 10.45 -7.00 3.53
N PRO A 37 9.89 -7.51 4.65
CA PRO A 37 8.45 -7.63 4.84
C PRO A 37 7.65 -6.34 4.65
N PHE A 38 8.26 -5.18 4.89
CA PHE A 38 7.63 -3.86 4.68
C PHE A 38 7.60 -3.39 3.23
N SER A 39 8.23 -4.11 2.30
CA SER A 39 8.18 -3.76 0.88
C SER A 39 6.73 -3.83 0.40
N SER A 40 6.33 -2.85 -0.39
CA SER A 40 5.00 -2.84 -1.01
C SER A 40 4.92 -3.84 -2.18
N ILE A 41 3.70 -4.17 -2.59
CA ILE A 41 3.48 -4.92 -3.83
C ILE A 41 4.12 -4.19 -5.03
N PHE A 42 3.98 -2.87 -5.08
CA PHE A 42 4.56 -2.03 -6.12
C PHE A 42 6.09 -2.13 -6.15
N THR A 43 6.76 -2.02 -5.00
CA THR A 43 8.22 -2.24 -4.91
C THR A 43 8.60 -3.63 -5.36
N SER A 44 7.83 -4.66 -4.99
CA SER A 44 8.10 -6.05 -5.36
C SER A 44 8.06 -6.25 -6.88
N GLU A 45 7.04 -5.72 -7.54
CA GLU A 45 6.91 -5.74 -9.01
C GLU A 45 8.05 -5.00 -9.71
N LEU A 46 8.40 -3.80 -9.23
CA LEU A 46 9.51 -3.04 -9.81
C LEU A 46 10.85 -3.75 -9.64
N THR A 47 11.10 -4.36 -8.49
CA THR A 47 12.33 -5.11 -8.25
C THR A 47 12.40 -6.35 -9.14
N ALA A 48 11.29 -7.03 -9.42
CA ALA A 48 11.23 -8.13 -10.39
C ALA A 48 11.69 -7.68 -11.79
N ILE A 49 11.17 -6.53 -12.26
CA ILE A 49 11.54 -5.93 -13.54
C ILE A 49 13.02 -5.51 -13.55
N TYR A 50 13.48 -4.85 -12.49
CA TYR A 50 14.87 -4.44 -12.35
C TYR A 50 15.81 -5.66 -12.48
N MET A 51 15.51 -6.75 -11.77
CA MET A 51 16.29 -7.99 -11.82
C MET A 51 16.33 -8.61 -13.21
N ALA A 52 15.20 -8.63 -13.92
CA ALA A 52 15.14 -9.12 -15.30
C ALA A 52 16.01 -8.29 -16.25
N LEU A 53 15.97 -6.96 -16.11
CA LEU A 53 16.78 -6.04 -16.93
C LEU A 53 18.27 -6.19 -16.60
N GLU A 54 18.63 -6.29 -15.32
CA GLU A 54 20.00 -6.52 -14.87
C GLU A 54 20.56 -7.85 -15.40
N TYR A 55 19.75 -8.91 -15.41
CA TYR A 55 20.11 -10.21 -15.97
C TYR A 55 20.36 -10.13 -17.50
N LEU A 56 19.49 -9.44 -18.24
CA LEU A 56 19.72 -9.17 -19.67
C LEU A 56 20.99 -8.37 -19.91
N SER A 57 21.28 -7.47 -18.97
CA SER A 57 22.44 -6.60 -19.02
C SER A 57 23.75 -7.40 -18.85
N THR A 58 23.79 -8.40 -17.96
CA THR A 58 25.00 -9.16 -17.59
C THR A 58 25.38 -10.31 -18.54
N LYS A 59 24.42 -10.86 -19.30
CA LYS A 59 24.72 -11.87 -20.35
C LYS A 59 25.43 -11.30 -21.60
N GLN A 60 25.70 -10.00 -21.63
CA GLN A 60 26.72 -9.38 -22.49
C GLN A 60 27.61 -8.45 -21.65
N PRO A 61 28.90 -8.28 -21.95
CA PRO A 61 29.81 -7.50 -21.10
C PRO A 61 29.37 -6.03 -21.02
N ILE A 62 28.86 -5.62 -19.86
CA ILE A 62 28.72 -4.21 -19.49
C ILE A 62 30.05 -3.76 -18.93
N LYS A 63 30.82 -3.06 -19.76
CA LYS A 63 31.76 -2.09 -19.24
C LYS A 63 30.98 -0.84 -18.82
N ASP A 64 31.32 -0.35 -17.63
CA ASP A 64 31.01 0.95 -17.04
C ASP A 64 29.69 1.15 -16.30
N SER A 65 29.71 0.68 -15.05
CA SER A 65 28.83 1.06 -13.94
C SER A 65 29.09 2.47 -13.36
N PHE A 66 29.87 3.34 -14.01
CA PHE A 66 30.19 4.68 -13.50
C PHE A 66 29.12 5.74 -13.83
N SER A 67 28.45 5.63 -14.98
CA SER A 67 27.43 6.61 -15.42
C SER A 67 26.12 6.55 -14.64
N VAL A 68 25.83 5.43 -13.95
CA VAL A 68 24.64 5.26 -13.11
C VAL A 68 24.77 6.03 -11.78
N LEU A 69 25.99 6.14 -11.23
CA LEU A 69 26.27 6.92 -10.03
C LEU A 69 26.12 8.44 -10.30
N GLN A 70 26.48 8.91 -11.51
CA GLN A 70 26.35 10.33 -11.87
C GLN A 70 24.88 10.79 -11.96
N ALA A 71 23.95 9.89 -12.27
CA ALA A 71 22.50 10.17 -12.28
C ALA A 71 21.89 10.30 -10.87
N MET A 72 22.65 9.98 -9.80
CA MET A 72 22.19 10.09 -8.41
C MET A 72 22.21 11.52 -7.85
N ILE A 73 22.73 12.50 -8.61
CA ILE A 73 22.91 13.90 -8.15
C ILE A 73 21.78 14.82 -8.68
N GLY A 74 20.77 14.29 -9.40
CA GLY A 74 19.69 15.09 -9.97
C GLY A 74 18.36 14.94 -9.22
N ASP A 75 17.87 16.05 -8.67
CA ASP A 75 16.53 16.19 -8.11
C ASP A 75 15.43 15.64 -9.03
N ASN A 76 14.69 14.62 -8.57
CA ASN A 76 13.23 14.66 -8.63
C ASN A 76 12.60 13.52 -7.83
N ASN A 77 11.45 13.83 -7.23
CA ASN A 77 10.70 13.08 -6.24
C ASN A 77 9.99 11.81 -6.78
N SER A 78 10.63 11.05 -7.68
CA SER A 78 10.10 9.82 -8.27
C SER A 78 10.86 8.61 -7.73
N HIS A 79 10.15 7.55 -7.35
CA HIS A 79 10.71 6.27 -6.87
C HIS A 79 12.02 5.90 -7.61
N LYS A 80 13.14 5.86 -6.88
CA LYS A 80 14.49 5.59 -7.40
C LYS A 80 14.53 4.39 -8.35
N LEU A 81 13.83 3.30 -8.00
CA LEU A 81 13.69 2.10 -8.83
C LEU A 81 13.08 2.38 -10.21
N VAL A 82 12.09 3.27 -10.30
CA VAL A 82 11.47 3.65 -11.59
C VAL A 82 12.46 4.39 -12.47
N GLN A 83 13.30 5.26 -11.90
CA GLN A 83 14.34 5.95 -12.65
C GLN A 83 15.41 4.95 -13.13
N GLU A 84 15.83 4.02 -12.28
CA GLU A 84 16.79 2.98 -12.64
C GLU A 84 16.26 2.10 -13.79
N ILE A 85 15.00 1.66 -13.73
CA ILE A 85 14.36 0.87 -14.80
C ILE A 85 14.32 1.67 -16.12
N LYS A 86 13.99 2.97 -16.08
CA LYS A 86 14.02 3.85 -17.26
C LYS A 86 15.43 3.98 -17.85
N ASN A 87 16.45 4.08 -16.99
CA ASN A 87 17.84 4.15 -17.41
C ASN A 87 18.30 2.83 -18.04
N PHE A 88 17.99 1.69 -17.42
CA PHE A 88 18.27 0.36 -17.98
C PHE A 88 17.63 0.18 -19.35
N ARG A 89 16.35 0.54 -19.49
CA ARG A 89 15.65 0.48 -20.78
C ARG A 89 16.35 1.34 -21.84
N SER A 90 16.71 2.57 -21.51
CA SER A 90 17.41 3.48 -22.42
C SER A 90 18.78 2.94 -22.83
N ASN A 91 19.51 2.32 -21.89
CA ASN A 91 20.79 1.68 -22.15
C ASN A 91 20.66 0.48 -23.10
N LEU A 92 19.65 -0.36 -22.89
CA LEU A 92 19.36 -1.49 -23.76
C LEU A 92 18.95 -1.02 -25.16
N HIS A 93 18.14 0.04 -25.26
CA HIS A 93 17.76 0.63 -26.55
C HIS A 93 18.96 1.15 -27.33
N ARG A 94 19.91 1.84 -26.67
CA ARG A 94 21.16 2.29 -27.31
C ARG A 94 22.03 1.15 -27.84
N ARG A 95 21.85 -0.07 -27.31
CA ARG A 95 22.53 -1.29 -27.77
C ARG A 95 21.76 -2.06 -28.84
N GLY A 96 20.65 -1.51 -29.33
CA GLY A 96 19.81 -2.14 -30.37
C GLY A 96 18.74 -3.10 -29.83
N PHE A 97 18.58 -3.24 -28.50
CA PHE A 97 17.51 -4.05 -27.93
C PHE A 97 16.19 -3.28 -27.85
N LYS A 98 15.09 -3.92 -28.27
CA LYS A 98 13.74 -3.37 -28.13
C LYS A 98 13.02 -4.04 -26.96
N VAL A 99 12.90 -3.34 -25.84
CA VAL A 99 12.16 -3.80 -24.66
C VAL A 99 10.69 -3.35 -24.74
N LEU A 100 9.78 -4.30 -24.65
CA LEU A 100 8.33 -4.08 -24.60
C LEU A 100 7.80 -4.57 -23.24
N PHE A 101 7.00 -3.75 -22.58
CA PHE A 101 6.25 -4.15 -21.40
C PHE A 101 4.83 -4.52 -21.82
N SER A 102 4.37 -5.69 -21.41
CA SER A 102 3.00 -6.16 -21.63
C SER A 102 2.46 -6.70 -20.32
N TRP A 103 1.27 -6.26 -19.96
CA TRP A 103 0.59 -6.78 -18.78
C TRP A 103 -0.13 -8.08 -19.12
N ILE A 104 0.02 -9.07 -18.25
CA ILE A 104 -0.61 -10.38 -18.38
C ILE A 104 -1.48 -10.60 -17.14
N PRO A 105 -2.76 -10.97 -17.29
CA PRO A 105 -3.60 -11.33 -16.15
C PRO A 105 -3.07 -12.56 -15.42
N ALA A 106 -3.23 -12.59 -14.10
CA ALA A 106 -2.88 -13.74 -13.29
C ALA A 106 -3.75 -14.96 -13.61
N HIS A 107 -3.19 -16.17 -13.40
CA HIS A 107 -3.92 -17.45 -13.45
C HIS A 107 -4.63 -17.77 -14.77
N VAL A 108 -4.05 -17.35 -15.90
CA VAL A 108 -4.58 -17.63 -17.25
C VAL A 108 -3.90 -18.80 -17.97
N GLY A 109 -3.17 -19.67 -17.26
CA GLY A 109 -2.53 -20.85 -17.84
C GLY A 109 -1.22 -20.58 -18.59
N ILE A 110 -0.68 -19.36 -18.55
CA ILE A 110 0.62 -19.05 -19.16
C ILE A 110 1.72 -19.53 -18.21
N ARG A 111 2.33 -20.67 -18.56
CA ARG A 111 3.35 -21.35 -17.76
C ARG A 111 4.42 -20.42 -17.15
N GLY A 112 5.02 -19.54 -17.95
CA GLY A 112 6.07 -18.64 -17.46
C GLY A 112 5.57 -17.60 -16.44
N ASN A 113 4.33 -17.14 -16.60
CA ASN A 113 3.68 -16.22 -15.66
C ASN A 113 3.38 -16.92 -14.33
N GLU A 114 2.84 -18.14 -14.38
CA GLU A 114 2.56 -18.95 -13.18
C GLU A 114 3.83 -19.37 -12.44
N GLN A 115 4.91 -19.64 -13.18
CA GLN A 115 6.23 -19.88 -12.59
C GLN A 115 6.79 -18.65 -11.88
N ALA A 116 6.64 -17.46 -12.46
CA ALA A 116 7.07 -16.21 -11.83
C ALA A 116 6.27 -15.95 -10.54
N ASP A 117 4.95 -16.08 -10.57
CA ASP A 117 4.06 -15.93 -9.40
C ASP A 117 4.41 -16.91 -8.28
N THR A 118 4.59 -18.19 -8.63
CA THR A 118 4.98 -19.22 -7.66
C THR A 118 6.34 -18.90 -7.05
N ALA A 119 7.33 -18.54 -7.86
CA ALA A 119 8.68 -18.23 -7.41
C ALA A 119 8.75 -16.96 -6.55
N ALA A 120 7.95 -15.94 -6.86
CA ALA A 120 7.87 -14.71 -6.06
C ALA A 120 7.29 -15.00 -4.67
N LYS A 121 6.24 -15.84 -4.60
CA LYS A 121 5.63 -16.29 -3.33
C LYS A 121 6.56 -17.16 -2.49
N SER A 122 7.33 -18.04 -3.13
CA SER A 122 8.24 -18.97 -2.46
C SER A 122 9.66 -18.43 -2.28
N ALA A 123 9.90 -17.14 -2.54
CA ALA A 123 11.24 -16.57 -2.48
C ALA A 123 11.82 -16.67 -1.06
N VAL A 124 13.02 -17.23 -0.93
CA VAL A 124 13.73 -17.41 0.35
C VAL A 124 15.06 -16.67 0.41
N VAL A 125 15.67 -16.36 -0.74
CA VAL A 125 17.01 -15.76 -0.81
C VAL A 125 16.94 -14.30 -0.40
N HIS A 126 17.47 -13.99 0.78
CA HIS A 126 17.54 -12.63 1.29
C HIS A 126 18.75 -11.88 0.70
N ARG A 127 18.52 -10.64 0.27
CA ARG A 127 19.56 -9.61 0.12
C ARG A 127 19.16 -8.41 0.96
N SER A 128 20.13 -7.87 1.69
CA SER A 128 19.94 -6.64 2.47
C SER A 128 20.00 -5.47 1.51
N GLU A 129 18.83 -5.02 1.04
CA GLU A 129 18.68 -3.81 0.24
C GLU A 129 17.94 -2.75 1.07
N PRO A 130 18.32 -1.46 0.94
CA PRO A 130 17.63 -0.38 1.63
C PRO A 130 16.19 -0.25 1.11
N LEU A 131 15.25 -0.13 2.03
CA LEU A 131 13.83 0.06 1.71
C LEU A 131 13.57 1.45 1.10
N PRO A 132 12.65 1.56 0.12
CA PRO A 132 12.16 2.85 -0.34
C PRO A 132 11.51 3.65 0.80
N TYR A 133 11.73 4.96 0.84
CA TYR A 133 11.12 5.86 1.83
C TYR A 133 9.58 5.70 1.91
N ALA A 134 8.91 5.56 0.76
CA ALA A 134 7.47 5.37 0.69
C ALA A 134 7.00 4.10 1.42
N ASP A 135 7.76 3.02 1.33
CA ASP A 135 7.45 1.74 1.99
C ASP A 135 7.66 1.87 3.51
N ILE A 136 8.77 2.50 3.94
CA ILE A 136 9.03 2.80 5.36
C ILE A 136 7.91 3.66 5.94
N LYS A 137 7.57 4.76 5.27
CA LYS A 137 6.51 5.69 5.69
C LYS A 137 5.18 4.96 5.84
N SER A 138 4.81 4.13 4.86
CA SER A 138 3.57 3.37 4.89
C SER A 138 3.55 2.35 6.02
N ALA A 139 4.65 1.63 6.24
CA ALA A 139 4.78 0.69 7.34
C ALA A 139 4.65 1.37 8.71
N LEU A 140 5.32 2.52 8.89
CA LEU A 140 5.25 3.31 10.12
C LEU A 140 3.82 3.82 10.39
N LEU A 141 3.16 4.38 9.37
CA LEU A 141 1.78 4.86 9.50
C LEU A 141 0.83 3.72 9.87
N ASN A 142 0.96 2.55 9.24
CA ASN A 142 0.15 1.38 9.58
C ASN A 142 0.41 0.90 11.01
N TRP A 143 1.67 0.89 11.45
CA TRP A 143 2.02 0.54 12.83
C TRP A 143 1.39 1.54 13.82
N MET A 144 1.48 2.84 13.57
CA MET A 144 0.87 3.87 14.41
C MET A 144 -0.65 3.73 14.48
N LEU A 145 -1.31 3.53 13.33
CA LEU A 145 -2.77 3.34 13.25
C LEU A 145 -3.21 2.07 13.97
N ASN A 146 -2.46 0.97 13.87
CA ASN A 146 -2.79 -0.27 14.57
C ASN A 146 -2.66 -0.12 16.09
N ASN A 147 -1.63 0.57 16.57
CA ASN A 147 -1.53 0.85 18.02
C ASN A 147 -2.68 1.74 18.48
N TRP A 148 -3.00 2.79 17.73
CA TRP A 148 -4.15 3.63 18.07
C TRP A 148 -5.46 2.84 18.04
N GLN A 149 -5.66 1.95 17.07
CA GLN A 149 -6.83 1.09 17.03
C GLN A 149 -6.88 0.12 18.23
N ASN A 150 -5.74 -0.42 18.67
CA ASN A 150 -5.66 -1.28 19.85
C ASN A 150 -6.06 -0.52 21.11
N ASP A 151 -5.48 0.66 21.32
CA ASP A 151 -5.84 1.53 22.46
C ASP A 151 -7.32 1.90 22.40
N TRP A 152 -7.82 2.21 21.19
CA TRP A 152 -9.22 2.56 20.98
C TRP A 152 -10.19 1.41 21.27
N ASN A 153 -9.82 0.17 20.94
CA ASN A 153 -10.63 -1.01 21.24
C ASN A 153 -10.73 -1.29 22.76
N LEU A 154 -9.83 -0.75 23.59
CA LEU A 154 -9.88 -0.88 25.04
C LEU A 154 -10.88 0.10 25.68
N GLU A 155 -11.31 1.13 24.96
CA GLU A 155 -12.25 2.17 25.43
C GLU A 155 -13.72 1.68 25.40
N VAL A 156 -14.00 0.60 26.14
CA VAL A 156 -15.31 -0.09 26.14
C VAL A 156 -16.47 0.74 26.70
N ASP A 157 -16.20 1.68 27.61
CA ASP A 157 -17.21 2.57 28.21
C ASP A 157 -17.28 3.95 27.53
N ASN A 158 -16.66 4.08 26.36
CA ASN A 158 -16.65 5.33 25.61
C ASN A 158 -17.74 5.36 24.55
N LYS A 159 -18.76 6.20 24.74
CA LYS A 159 -19.86 6.40 23.76
C LYS A 159 -19.38 6.71 22.33
N LEU A 160 -18.18 7.27 22.17
CA LEU A 160 -17.62 7.59 20.85
C LEU A 160 -17.08 6.33 20.14
N HIS A 161 -16.64 5.32 20.89
CA HIS A 161 -16.23 4.02 20.36
C HIS A 161 -17.41 3.30 19.68
N ASP A 162 -18.59 3.29 20.33
CA ASP A 162 -19.83 2.77 19.73
C ASP A 162 -20.16 3.41 18.37
N ILE A 163 -19.89 4.71 18.24
CA ILE A 163 -20.20 5.48 17.02
C ILE A 163 -19.14 5.28 15.96
N LYS A 164 -17.89 5.08 16.36
CA LYS A 164 -16.74 4.94 15.47
C LYS A 164 -15.79 3.88 15.99
N PRO A 165 -16.08 2.58 15.80
CA PRO A 165 -15.22 1.52 16.30
C PRO A 165 -13.89 1.45 15.55
N ILE A 166 -13.84 1.92 14.29
CA ILE A 166 -12.65 1.84 13.44
C ILE A 166 -12.00 3.22 13.29
N VAL A 167 -10.72 3.31 13.66
CA VAL A 167 -9.83 4.48 13.55
C VAL A 167 -9.46 4.71 12.08
N THR A 168 -10.38 5.29 11.34
CA THR A 168 -10.22 5.67 9.93
C THR A 168 -10.85 7.02 9.66
N GLN A 169 -10.50 7.66 8.55
CA GLN A 169 -11.16 8.89 8.15
C GLN A 169 -12.62 8.61 7.74
N TRP A 170 -13.54 9.51 8.07
CA TRP A 170 -14.89 9.47 7.52
C TRP A 170 -14.86 9.84 6.03
N THR A 171 -15.45 9.02 5.17
CA THR A 171 -15.36 9.17 3.71
C THR A 171 -16.39 10.10 3.09
N LEU A 172 -17.32 10.64 3.88
CA LEU A 172 -18.39 11.51 3.40
C LEU A 172 -17.84 12.89 3.08
N SER A 173 -17.85 13.29 1.81
CA SER A 173 -17.60 14.67 1.39
C SER A 173 -18.91 15.45 1.47
N LEU A 174 -19.12 16.12 2.59
CA LEU A 174 -20.28 16.98 2.83
C LEU A 174 -19.82 18.43 2.92
N ASN A 175 -20.74 19.36 2.71
CA ASN A 175 -20.43 20.76 3.03
C ASN A 175 -20.26 20.94 4.54
N ARG A 176 -19.55 22.00 4.92
CA ARG A 176 -19.23 22.33 6.32
C ARG A 176 -20.44 22.32 7.25
N LYS A 177 -21.61 22.78 6.78
CA LYS A 177 -22.83 22.84 7.61
C LYS A 177 -23.26 21.43 8.05
N TYR A 178 -23.27 20.48 7.13
CA TYR A 178 -23.64 19.10 7.42
C TYR A 178 -22.58 18.38 8.25
N GLU A 179 -21.29 18.60 7.99
CA GLU A 179 -20.20 18.02 8.80
C GLU A 179 -20.28 18.47 10.26
N VAL A 180 -20.51 19.76 10.52
CA VAL A 180 -20.67 20.30 11.87
C VAL A 180 -21.91 19.69 12.55
N THR A 181 -23.01 19.57 11.81
CA THR A 181 -24.26 19.02 12.35
C THR A 181 -24.10 17.55 12.72
N LEU A 182 -23.53 16.74 11.82
CA LEU A 182 -23.26 15.32 12.07
C LEU A 182 -22.26 15.12 13.20
N THR A 183 -21.19 15.92 13.24
CA THR A 183 -20.19 15.84 14.32
C THR A 183 -20.88 16.08 15.66
N ARG A 184 -21.67 17.16 15.78
CA ARG A 184 -22.43 17.47 17.00
C ARG A 184 -23.38 16.35 17.40
N LEU A 185 -24.13 15.78 16.46
CA LEU A 185 -25.00 14.63 16.73
C LEU A 185 -24.21 13.43 17.28
N ARG A 186 -23.08 13.09 16.64
CA ARG A 186 -22.19 11.99 17.06
C ARG A 186 -21.65 12.21 18.48
N ILE A 187 -21.14 13.40 18.80
CA ILE A 187 -20.61 13.66 20.15
C ILE A 187 -21.72 13.95 21.18
N GLY A 188 -22.98 13.85 20.79
CA GLY A 188 -24.14 14.05 21.66
C GLY A 188 -24.51 15.52 21.93
N HIS A 189 -23.92 16.48 21.22
CA HIS A 189 -24.05 17.92 21.44
C HIS A 189 -25.28 18.51 20.74
N SER A 190 -26.44 18.45 21.40
CA SER A 190 -27.64 19.18 20.99
C SER A 190 -28.19 20.01 22.13
N ARG A 191 -29.14 20.91 21.83
CA ARG A 191 -29.86 21.65 22.86
C ARG A 191 -30.58 20.71 23.84
N LEU A 192 -31.13 19.60 23.37
CA LEU A 192 -31.88 18.67 24.23
C LEU A 192 -30.98 17.89 25.18
N THR A 193 -29.75 17.59 24.77
CA THR A 193 -28.85 16.67 25.46
C THR A 193 -27.64 17.34 26.11
N HIS A 194 -27.37 18.62 25.85
CA HIS A 194 -26.25 19.38 26.46
C HIS A 194 -26.66 20.67 27.17
N LYS A 195 -27.90 21.16 27.01
CA LYS A 195 -28.34 22.39 27.70
C LYS A 195 -28.14 22.30 29.21
N TYR A 196 -28.48 21.17 29.83
CA TYR A 196 -28.40 21.01 31.27
C TYR A 196 -26.98 21.26 31.83
N LEU A 197 -25.94 20.87 31.08
CA LEU A 197 -24.54 21.12 31.46
C LEU A 197 -24.19 22.61 31.49
N LEU A 198 -24.73 23.40 30.56
CA LEU A 198 -24.49 24.83 30.48
C LEU A 198 -25.19 25.61 31.60
N PHE A 199 -26.33 25.10 32.07
CA PHE A 199 -27.15 25.75 33.10
C PHE A 199 -27.00 25.11 34.50
N GLY A 200 -26.17 24.07 34.64
CA GLY A 200 -26.03 23.34 35.90
C GLY A 200 -27.31 22.61 36.35
N GLU A 201 -28.19 22.27 35.40
CA GLU A 201 -29.45 21.55 35.65
C GLU A 201 -29.19 20.03 35.76
N SER A 202 -30.18 19.27 36.24
CA SER A 202 -30.10 17.81 36.22
C SER A 202 -30.18 17.24 34.79
N PRO A 203 -29.54 16.09 34.51
CA PRO A 203 -29.64 15.44 33.20
C PRO A 203 -31.10 15.20 32.79
N PRO A 204 -31.49 15.53 31.54
CA PRO A 204 -32.85 15.33 31.06
C PRO A 204 -33.16 13.84 30.92
N VAL A 205 -34.37 13.46 31.33
CA VAL A 205 -34.91 12.11 31.17
C VAL A 205 -36.08 12.12 30.19
N CYS A 206 -36.26 11.01 29.47
CA CYS A 206 -37.37 10.85 28.56
C CYS A 206 -38.68 10.66 29.33
N SER A 207 -39.70 11.45 29.01
CA SER A 207 -41.01 11.41 29.68
C SER A 207 -41.81 10.13 29.42
N ARG A 208 -41.45 9.34 28.39
CA ARG A 208 -42.18 8.11 28.02
C ARG A 208 -41.62 6.86 28.68
N CYS A 209 -40.29 6.72 28.70
CA CYS A 209 -39.60 5.51 29.15
C CYS A 209 -38.68 5.74 30.35
N ASN A 210 -38.61 6.98 30.87
CA ASN A 210 -37.90 7.33 32.10
C ASN A 210 -36.39 6.99 32.11
N VAL A 211 -35.75 6.94 30.94
CA VAL A 211 -34.30 6.79 30.77
C VAL A 211 -33.64 8.11 30.38
N LEU A 212 -32.32 8.21 30.58
CA LEU A 212 -31.54 9.40 30.23
C LEU A 212 -31.67 9.75 28.74
N LEU A 213 -31.92 11.03 28.46
CA LEU A 213 -32.09 11.50 27.09
C LEU A 213 -30.73 11.64 26.40
N THR A 214 -30.47 10.79 25.41
CA THR A 214 -29.27 10.84 24.55
C THR A 214 -29.64 11.06 23.09
N ILE A 215 -28.68 11.44 22.23
CA ILE A 215 -28.95 11.55 20.78
C ILE A 215 -29.32 10.19 20.19
N ARG A 216 -28.67 9.12 20.66
CA ARG A 216 -29.02 7.74 20.29
C ARG A 216 -30.48 7.47 20.62
N HIS A 217 -30.90 7.76 21.86
CA HIS A 217 -32.28 7.58 22.30
C HIS A 217 -33.28 8.38 21.45
N VAL A 218 -32.98 9.64 21.13
CA VAL A 218 -33.86 10.49 20.32
C VAL A 218 -34.01 9.99 18.87
N LEU A 219 -32.98 9.35 18.32
CA LEU A 219 -32.93 8.98 16.90
C LEU A 219 -33.25 7.51 16.63
N LEU A 220 -32.97 6.61 17.58
CA LEU A 220 -32.94 5.17 17.35
C LEU A 220 -33.82 4.34 18.31
N ASP A 221 -34.31 4.92 19.41
CA ASP A 221 -35.19 4.25 20.39
C ASP A 221 -36.61 4.85 20.36
#